data_AF-A0A9W9C9Q0-F1
#
_entry.id   AF-A0A9W9C9Q0-F1
#
_cell.length_a   1.000
_cell.length_b   1.000
_cell.length_c   1.000
_cell.angle_alpha   90.00
_cell.angle_beta   90.00
_cell.angle_gamma   90.00
#
_symmetry.space_group_name_H-M   'P 1'
#
loop_
_entity.id
_entity.type
_entity.pdbx_description
1 polymer ?
#
loop_
_entity_poly.entity_id
_entity_poly.type
_entity_poly.pdbx_seq_one_letter_code
_entity_poly.pdbx_strand_id
1 'polypeptide(L)'
;MGSNSSKKQLPQLVLFGDSLTEWSFDSSTQGFGWYLSDWYKGKAEIVNEGYAGYTSEHVKAEFTRLIKKLTIVEAPPTLLFTIFLGANDACFVGETEYVPLPQFSDNIRSFVEEILNQDKLSSAKIVLITPPPINVPEPLPIDDESLGPAMAKALKEGRDPKKDRGYMTWVSKRRYAEGIMSIAKEYEETGRVVGLDYWRALVDAGLEEQGRKGMWMRIGFQGVG
;
A
#
# COMPACT_ATOMS: atom_id res chain seq x y z
N MET A 1 11.73 -28.28 -41.94
CA MET A 1 12.18 -28.04 -40.55
C MET A 1 12.05 -26.55 -40.27
N GLY A 2 10.89 -26.11 -39.78
CA GLY A 2 10.66 -24.70 -39.43
C GLY A 2 10.96 -24.50 -37.95
N SER A 3 11.90 -23.60 -37.65
CA SER A 3 12.30 -23.23 -36.30
C SER A 3 11.12 -22.66 -35.51
N ASN A 4 10.62 -23.43 -34.56
CA ASN A 4 9.64 -22.96 -33.59
C ASN A 4 10.40 -22.14 -32.54
N SER A 5 10.76 -20.89 -32.85
CA SER A 5 11.26 -19.99 -31.82
C SER A 5 10.08 -19.63 -30.94
N SER A 6 9.90 -20.32 -29.81
CA SER A 6 9.00 -19.83 -28.77
C SER A 6 9.48 -18.41 -28.44
N LYS A 7 8.64 -17.40 -28.71
CA LYS A 7 8.92 -16.05 -28.22
C LYS A 7 9.01 -16.18 -26.70
N LYS A 8 10.21 -16.01 -26.16
CA LYS A 8 10.45 -16.04 -24.72
C LYS A 8 9.59 -14.93 -24.12
N GLN A 9 8.60 -15.30 -23.32
CA GLN A 9 7.76 -14.33 -22.62
C GLN A 9 8.64 -13.54 -21.65
N LEU A 10 8.41 -12.23 -21.58
CA LEU A 10 9.08 -11.38 -20.61
C LEU A 10 8.62 -11.76 -19.20
N PRO A 11 9.49 -11.69 -18.18
CA PRO A 11 9.05 -11.82 -16.80
C PRO A 11 8.08 -10.69 -16.43
N GLN A 12 7.31 -10.90 -15.36
CA GLN A 12 6.26 -9.99 -14.93
C GLN A 12 6.59 -9.34 -13.58
N LEU A 13 6.20 -8.06 -13.45
CA LEU A 13 6.06 -7.35 -12.18
C LEU A 13 4.58 -7.11 -11.94
N VAL A 14 4.02 -7.75 -10.93
CA VAL A 14 2.59 -7.69 -10.61
C VAL A 14 2.34 -6.60 -9.59
N LEU A 15 1.51 -5.63 -9.95
CA LEU A 15 1.09 -4.55 -9.06
C LEU A 15 -0.33 -4.85 -8.60
N PHE A 16 -0.49 -5.37 -7.39
CA PHE A 16 -1.78 -5.71 -6.81
C PHE A 16 -2.20 -4.69 -5.75
N GLY A 17 -3.44 -4.23 -5.81
CA GLY A 17 -3.93 -3.24 -4.85
C GLY A 17 -5.32 -2.69 -5.15
N ASP A 18 -5.60 -1.51 -4.63
CA ASP A 18 -6.87 -0.80 -4.82
C ASP A 18 -6.79 0.22 -5.98
N SER A 19 -7.62 1.28 -5.93
CA SER A 19 -7.64 2.36 -6.94
C SER A 19 -6.29 3.07 -7.09
N LEU A 20 -5.49 3.15 -6.03
CA LEU A 20 -4.16 3.76 -6.09
C LEU A 20 -3.25 2.99 -7.04
N THR A 21 -3.41 1.66 -7.10
CA THR A 21 -2.71 0.80 -8.06
C THR A 21 -3.35 0.90 -9.43
N GLU A 22 -4.68 0.78 -9.52
CA GLU A 22 -5.42 0.74 -10.79
C GLU A 22 -5.12 1.98 -11.64
N TRP A 23 -5.25 3.16 -11.03
CA TRP A 23 -5.11 4.45 -11.71
C TRP A 23 -3.67 4.92 -11.83
N SER A 24 -2.70 4.20 -11.23
CA SER A 24 -1.28 4.57 -11.33
C SER A 24 -0.71 4.44 -12.74
N PHE A 25 -1.41 3.78 -13.66
CA PHE A 25 -1.02 3.61 -15.05
C PHE A 25 -1.52 4.75 -15.96
N ASP A 26 -2.36 5.64 -15.44
CA ASP A 26 -2.80 6.81 -16.19
C ASP A 26 -1.63 7.78 -16.40
N SER A 27 -1.32 8.05 -17.67
CA SER A 27 -0.28 9.02 -18.05
C SER A 27 -0.54 10.44 -17.54
N SER A 28 -1.81 10.79 -17.25
CA SER A 28 -2.18 12.10 -16.72
C SER A 28 -1.83 12.25 -15.24
N THR A 29 -1.85 11.16 -14.47
CA THR A 29 -1.48 11.14 -13.05
C THR A 29 0.01 10.86 -12.86
N GLN A 30 0.67 10.30 -13.88
CA GLN A 30 2.08 9.88 -13.83
C GLN A 30 2.38 9.03 -12.59
N GLY A 31 1.47 8.10 -12.27
CA GLY A 31 1.62 7.22 -11.13
C GLY A 31 2.75 6.21 -11.29
N PHE A 32 3.02 5.45 -10.23
CA PHE A 32 4.14 4.50 -10.20
C PHE A 32 4.00 3.39 -11.26
N GLY A 33 2.79 2.89 -11.55
CA GLY A 33 2.56 1.91 -12.61
C GLY A 33 2.93 2.43 -14.00
N TRP A 34 2.67 3.71 -14.29
CA TRP A 34 3.07 4.37 -15.53
C TRP A 34 4.60 4.45 -15.66
N TYR A 35 5.29 4.93 -14.61
CA TYR A 35 6.76 4.99 -14.59
C TYR A 35 7.41 3.62 -14.70
N LEU A 36 6.91 2.61 -13.98
CA LEU A 36 7.41 1.25 -14.06
C LEU A 36 7.24 0.67 -15.47
N SER A 37 6.11 0.96 -16.13
CA SER A 37 5.86 0.51 -17.50
C SER A 37 6.85 1.07 -18.50
N ASP A 38 7.22 2.35 -18.35
CA ASP A 38 8.23 2.99 -19.18
C ASP A 38 9.65 2.47 -18.88
N TRP A 39 10.05 2.42 -17.60
CA TRP A 39 11.40 2.00 -17.19
C TRP A 39 11.73 0.55 -17.52
N TYR A 40 10.74 -0.33 -17.46
CA TYR A 40 10.87 -1.77 -17.73
C TYR A 40 10.43 -2.16 -19.14
N LYS A 41 10.14 -1.20 -20.02
CA LYS A 41 9.77 -1.46 -21.42
C LYS A 41 10.79 -2.38 -22.10
N GLY A 42 10.33 -3.53 -22.58
CA GLY A 42 11.16 -4.56 -23.24
C GLY A 42 12.01 -5.42 -22.29
N LYS A 43 11.93 -5.21 -20.97
CA LYS A 43 12.66 -5.96 -19.94
C LYS A 43 11.73 -6.83 -19.09
N ALA A 44 10.58 -6.28 -18.71
CA ALA A 44 9.52 -6.97 -17.97
C ALA A 44 8.15 -6.42 -18.40
N GLU A 45 7.11 -7.23 -18.26
CA GLU A 45 5.73 -6.78 -18.38
C GLU A 45 5.24 -6.32 -17.00
N ILE A 46 4.65 -5.12 -16.96
CA ILE A 46 4.02 -4.59 -15.74
C ILE A 46 2.54 -4.96 -15.79
N VAL A 47 2.08 -5.73 -14.81
CA VAL A 47 0.69 -6.22 -14.77
C VAL A 47 -0.09 -5.40 -13.76
N ASN A 48 -1.11 -4.69 -14.23
CA ASN A 48 -2.05 -3.94 -13.39
C ASN A 48 -3.12 -4.89 -12.84
N GLU A 49 -3.06 -5.14 -11.54
CA GLU A 49 -4.08 -5.88 -10.79
C GLU A 49 -4.59 -4.99 -9.63
N GLY A 50 -4.85 -3.72 -9.95
CA GLY A 50 -5.53 -2.76 -9.08
C GLY A 50 -7.05 -2.84 -9.24
N TYR A 51 -7.77 -2.70 -8.12
CA TYR A 51 -9.23 -2.82 -8.07
C TYR A 51 -9.84 -1.62 -7.32
N ALA A 52 -10.33 -0.63 -8.05
CA ALA A 52 -10.88 0.59 -7.49
C ALA A 52 -12.12 0.33 -6.63
N GLY A 53 -12.13 0.92 -5.43
CA GLY A 53 -13.21 0.75 -4.45
C GLY A 53 -13.13 -0.55 -3.65
N TYR A 54 -12.13 -1.41 -3.88
CA TYR A 54 -12.03 -2.68 -3.17
C TYR A 54 -11.29 -2.49 -1.85
N THR A 55 -11.74 -3.23 -0.84
CA THR A 55 -11.04 -3.44 0.43
C THR A 55 -10.25 -4.75 0.36
N SER A 56 -9.45 -5.03 1.39
CA SER A 56 -8.78 -6.34 1.53
C SER A 56 -9.77 -7.52 1.55
N GLU A 57 -11.02 -7.31 1.98
CA GLU A 57 -12.05 -8.33 1.98
C GLU A 57 -12.62 -8.58 0.57
N HIS A 58 -13.01 -7.51 -0.14
CA HIS A 58 -13.60 -7.61 -1.47
C HIS A 58 -12.63 -8.19 -2.51
N VAL A 59 -11.33 -7.92 -2.37
CA VAL A 59 -10.32 -8.31 -3.36
C VAL A 59 -9.92 -9.79 -3.31
N LYS A 60 -10.36 -10.56 -2.30
CA LYS A 60 -9.99 -11.99 -2.13
C LYS A 60 -10.30 -12.86 -3.34
N ALA A 61 -11.46 -12.65 -3.97
CA ALA A 61 -11.86 -13.43 -5.15
C ALA A 61 -10.94 -13.15 -6.36
N GLU A 62 -10.59 -11.87 -6.54
CA GLU A 62 -9.68 -11.44 -7.61
C GLU A 62 -8.25 -11.91 -7.36
N PHE A 63 -7.79 -11.84 -6.11
CA PHE A 63 -6.52 -12.43 -5.70
C PHE A 63 -6.46 -13.92 -6.02
N THR A 64 -7.51 -14.68 -5.68
CA THR A 64 -7.59 -16.12 -6.00
C THR A 64 -7.52 -16.37 -7.51
N ARG A 65 -8.21 -15.55 -8.32
CA ARG A 65 -8.17 -15.65 -9.78
C ARG A 65 -6.77 -15.33 -10.33
N LEU A 66 -6.11 -14.32 -9.76
CA LEU A 66 -4.76 -13.91 -10.12
C LEU A 66 -3.73 -15.00 -9.81
N ILE A 67 -3.74 -15.58 -8.61
CA ILE A 67 -2.83 -16.67 -8.26
C ILE A 67 -2.98 -17.84 -9.23
N LYS A 68 -4.22 -18.25 -9.56
CA LYS A 68 -4.47 -19.29 -10.58
C LYS A 68 -3.88 -18.95 -11.94
N LYS A 69 -3.97 -17.70 -12.37
CA LYS A 69 -3.39 -17.21 -13.64
C LYS A 69 -1.86 -17.24 -13.61
N LEU A 70 -1.23 -16.88 -12.49
CA LEU A 70 0.23 -16.82 -12.37
C LEU A 70 0.88 -18.18 -12.15
N THR A 71 0.11 -19.21 -11.79
CA THR A 71 0.62 -20.56 -11.47
C THR A 71 0.35 -21.61 -12.55
N ILE A 72 -0.25 -21.23 -13.69
CA ILE A 72 -0.37 -22.14 -14.84
C ILE A 72 1.02 -22.53 -15.38
N VAL A 73 1.10 -23.64 -16.12
CA VAL A 73 2.37 -24.19 -16.60
C VAL A 73 3.12 -23.19 -17.49
N GLU A 74 2.40 -22.49 -18.36
CA GLU A 74 2.89 -21.53 -19.35
C GLU A 74 2.96 -20.09 -18.83
N ALA A 75 2.73 -19.85 -17.53
CA ALA A 75 2.82 -18.51 -16.97
C ALA A 75 4.26 -17.96 -17.07
N PRO A 76 4.44 -16.68 -17.43
CA PRO A 76 5.75 -16.04 -17.33
C PRO A 76 6.24 -15.99 -15.87
N PRO A 77 7.56 -15.98 -15.64
CA PRO A 77 8.09 -15.83 -14.28
C PRO A 77 7.69 -14.49 -13.66
N THR A 78 7.16 -14.51 -12.44
CA THR A 78 6.90 -13.29 -11.66
C THR A 78 8.11 -12.96 -10.80
N LEU A 79 8.67 -11.75 -10.97
CA LEU A 79 9.86 -11.30 -10.22
C LEU A 79 9.51 -10.42 -9.02
N LEU A 80 8.41 -9.67 -9.13
CA LEU A 80 7.93 -8.75 -8.09
C LEU A 80 6.41 -8.88 -7.97
N PHE A 81 5.93 -8.84 -6.74
CA PHE A 81 4.52 -8.74 -6.41
C PHE A 81 4.35 -7.65 -5.36
N THR A 82 3.68 -6.55 -5.69
CA THR A 82 3.36 -5.52 -4.68
C THR A 82 1.97 -5.77 -4.14
N ILE A 83 1.76 -5.57 -2.83
CA ILE A 83 0.43 -5.51 -2.22
C ILE A 83 0.27 -4.10 -1.67
N PHE A 84 -0.60 -3.31 -2.30
CA PHE A 84 -0.87 -1.92 -1.93
C PHE A 84 -2.36 -1.74 -1.62
N LEU A 85 -2.72 -2.04 -0.38
CA LEU A 85 -4.09 -2.06 0.13
C LEU A 85 -4.19 -1.33 1.47
N GLY A 86 -5.41 -1.15 1.96
CA GLY A 86 -5.69 -0.54 3.25
C GLY A 86 -6.15 0.92 3.16
N ALA A 87 -6.11 1.55 1.98
CA ALA A 87 -6.62 2.92 1.83
C ALA A 87 -8.14 2.99 2.04
N ASN A 88 -8.87 1.97 1.55
CA ASN A 88 -10.32 1.82 1.71
C ASN A 88 -10.68 1.15 3.04
N ASP A 89 -9.94 0.12 3.47
CA ASP A 89 -10.18 -0.60 4.73
C ASP A 89 -10.13 0.32 5.95
N ALA A 90 -9.16 1.23 5.97
CA ALA A 90 -8.96 2.20 7.05
C ALA A 90 -9.94 3.38 7.00
N CYS A 91 -10.75 3.50 5.94
CA CYS A 91 -11.60 4.66 5.72
C CYS A 91 -12.95 4.50 6.42
N PHE A 92 -13.24 5.39 7.37
CA PHE A 92 -14.57 5.49 8.00
C PHE A 92 -15.55 6.32 7.17
N VAL A 93 -15.15 6.78 5.97
CA VAL A 93 -15.90 7.72 5.13
C VAL A 93 -15.91 7.20 3.69
N GLY A 94 -17.09 6.90 3.16
CA GLY A 94 -17.26 6.43 1.79
C GLY A 94 -18.37 5.39 1.67
N GLU A 95 -18.46 4.78 0.49
CA GLU A 95 -19.40 3.70 0.20
C GLU A 95 -18.81 2.31 0.48
N THR A 96 -17.52 2.24 0.82
CA THR A 96 -16.81 0.98 1.07
C THR A 96 -16.94 0.54 2.53
N GLU A 97 -17.13 -0.76 2.75
CA GLU A 97 -17.21 -1.34 4.09
C GLU A 97 -15.89 -1.18 4.86
N TYR A 98 -15.97 -0.76 6.12
CA TYR A 98 -14.82 -0.73 7.02
C TYR A 98 -14.38 -2.15 7.38
N VAL A 99 -13.11 -2.49 7.18
CA VAL A 99 -12.54 -3.81 7.52
C VAL A 99 -11.67 -3.67 8.75
N PRO A 100 -12.03 -4.18 9.94
CA PRO A 100 -11.25 -4.00 11.17
C PRO A 100 -9.79 -4.45 11.04
N LEU A 101 -8.87 -3.72 11.69
CA LEU A 101 -7.42 -3.98 11.61
C LEU A 101 -7.00 -5.45 11.83
N PRO A 102 -7.55 -6.22 12.79
CA PRO A 102 -7.22 -7.65 12.90
C PRO A 102 -7.58 -8.44 11.65
N GLN A 103 -8.79 -8.24 11.11
CA GLN A 103 -9.25 -8.91 9.89
C GLN A 103 -8.43 -8.47 8.67
N PHE A 104 -8.14 -7.18 8.54
CA PHE A 104 -7.23 -6.67 7.51
C PHE A 104 -5.86 -7.34 7.60
N SER A 105 -5.29 -7.44 8.80
CA SER A 105 -3.98 -8.06 9.02
C SER A 105 -3.99 -9.53 8.61
N ASP A 106 -5.03 -10.27 8.97
CA ASP A 106 -5.21 -11.67 8.59
C ASP A 106 -5.34 -11.82 7.07
N ASN A 107 -6.05 -10.90 6.40
CA ASN A 107 -6.17 -10.87 4.95
C ASN A 107 -4.79 -10.67 4.28
N ILE A 108 -4.00 -9.70 4.75
CA ILE A 108 -2.65 -9.46 4.21
C ILE A 108 -1.74 -10.67 4.42
N ARG A 109 -1.74 -11.28 5.62
CA ARG A 109 -0.98 -12.52 5.89
C ARG A 109 -1.39 -13.64 4.95
N SER A 110 -2.69 -13.86 4.77
CA SER A 110 -3.22 -14.85 3.83
C SER A 110 -2.70 -14.64 2.41
N PHE A 111 -2.65 -13.39 1.92
CA PHE A 111 -2.13 -13.11 0.58
C PHE A 111 -0.63 -13.38 0.48
N VAL A 112 0.15 -12.98 1.49
CA VAL A 112 1.59 -13.23 1.54
C VAL A 112 1.88 -14.73 1.56
N GLU A 113 1.23 -15.48 2.45
CA GLU A 113 1.41 -16.91 2.59
C GLU A 113 1.02 -17.66 1.33
N GLU A 114 -0.10 -17.29 0.70
CA GLU A 114 -0.51 -17.90 -0.57
C GLU A 114 0.56 -17.66 -1.65
N ILE A 115 1.14 -16.46 -1.78
CA ILE A 115 2.22 -16.23 -2.76
C ILE A 115 3.48 -17.05 -2.41
N LEU A 116 3.86 -17.11 -1.13
CA LEU A 116 5.07 -17.79 -0.69
C LEU A 116 4.98 -19.31 -0.90
N ASN A 117 3.79 -19.90 -0.75
CA ASN A 117 3.53 -21.33 -0.86
C ASN A 117 3.41 -21.83 -2.32
N GLN A 118 3.46 -20.94 -3.31
CA GLN A 118 3.34 -21.31 -4.71
C GLN A 118 4.73 -21.51 -5.34
N ASP A 119 5.05 -22.74 -5.75
CA ASP A 119 6.33 -23.09 -6.38
C ASP A 119 6.64 -22.21 -7.61
N LYS A 120 5.62 -21.92 -8.42
CA LYS A 120 5.71 -21.06 -9.61
C LYS A 120 6.05 -19.61 -9.28
N LEU A 121 5.79 -19.17 -8.04
CA LEU A 121 6.08 -17.83 -7.55
C LEU A 121 7.31 -17.79 -6.66
N SER A 122 8.06 -18.90 -6.50
CA SER A 122 9.24 -18.99 -5.61
C SER A 122 10.31 -17.92 -5.84
N SER A 123 10.43 -17.39 -7.07
CA SER A 123 11.38 -16.31 -7.39
C SER A 123 10.86 -14.90 -7.10
N ALA A 124 9.54 -14.73 -6.88
CA ALA A 124 8.94 -13.43 -6.66
C ALA A 124 9.36 -12.83 -5.32
N LYS A 125 9.76 -11.56 -5.34
CA LYS A 125 9.86 -10.71 -4.14
C LYS A 125 8.53 -10.03 -3.90
N ILE A 126 8.15 -9.90 -2.63
CA ILE A 126 6.88 -9.32 -2.21
C ILE A 126 7.17 -7.99 -1.52
N VAL A 127 6.49 -6.93 -1.95
CA VAL A 127 6.58 -5.60 -1.32
C VAL A 127 5.20 -5.24 -0.78
N LEU A 128 5.09 -5.12 0.54
CA LEU A 128 3.89 -4.59 1.19
C LEU A 128 4.01 -3.08 1.28
N ILE A 129 3.09 -2.35 0.66
CA ILE A 129 3.14 -0.88 0.60
C ILE A 129 2.09 -0.32 1.56
N THR A 130 2.51 0.53 2.49
CA THR A 130 1.58 1.14 3.46
C THR A 130 0.64 2.16 2.81
N PRO A 131 -0.65 2.23 3.19
CA PRO A 131 -1.61 3.16 2.57
C PRO A 131 -1.19 4.62 2.85
N PRO A 132 -1.34 5.53 1.87
CA PRO A 132 -0.96 6.92 2.06
C PRO A 132 -1.89 7.63 3.05
N PRO A 133 -1.39 8.64 3.79
CA PRO A 133 -2.25 9.48 4.63
C PRO A 133 -3.35 10.14 3.79
N ILE A 134 -4.50 10.44 4.41
CA ILE A 134 -5.47 11.33 3.79
C ILE A 134 -4.99 12.77 3.87
N ASN A 135 -5.33 13.57 2.86
CA ASN A 135 -4.95 14.97 2.77
C ASN A 135 -5.75 15.82 3.78
N VAL A 136 -5.40 15.71 5.06
CA VAL A 136 -5.84 16.63 6.10
C VAL A 136 -4.64 17.55 6.35
N PRO A 137 -4.76 18.88 6.15
CA PRO A 137 -3.68 19.80 6.47
C PRO A 137 -3.24 19.61 7.92
N GLU A 138 -1.95 19.33 8.12
CA GLU A 138 -1.47 18.88 9.42
C GLU A 138 -1.37 20.01 10.47
N PRO A 139 -1.65 19.67 11.74
CA PRO A 139 -1.15 20.40 12.89
C PRO A 139 0.31 20.16 13.29
N LEU A 140 0.78 21.02 14.19
CA LEU A 140 2.07 20.94 14.88
C LEU A 140 2.08 19.83 15.95
N PRO A 141 3.24 19.44 16.51
CA PRO A 141 3.30 18.57 17.67
C PRO A 141 3.39 19.43 18.92
N ILE A 142 2.43 19.24 19.82
CA ILE A 142 2.59 19.03 21.27
C ILE A 142 1.20 18.61 21.77
N ASP A 143 1.21 17.64 22.68
CA ASP A 143 0.10 17.10 23.46
C ASP A 143 -1.27 17.80 23.33
N ASP A 144 -2.25 17.02 22.87
CA ASP A 144 -3.69 17.30 22.96
C ASP A 144 -4.27 18.50 22.15
N GLU A 145 -3.50 19.53 21.83
CA GLU A 145 -4.03 20.73 21.17
C GLU A 145 -3.21 21.21 19.98
N SER A 146 -3.34 20.56 18.83
CA SER A 146 -3.34 21.29 17.55
C SER A 146 -3.83 20.36 16.47
N LEU A 147 -4.80 20.78 15.67
CA LEU A 147 -5.35 20.01 14.53
C LEU A 147 -5.63 20.93 13.31
N GLY A 148 -4.84 21.99 13.15
CA GLY A 148 -4.83 22.85 11.96
C GLY A 148 -6.18 23.51 11.66
N PRO A 149 -6.47 23.87 10.39
CA PRO A 149 -7.74 24.50 9.98
C PRO A 149 -8.97 23.62 10.25
N ALA A 150 -8.84 22.30 10.24
CA ALA A 150 -9.92 21.36 10.53
C ALA A 150 -10.35 21.41 12.00
N MET A 151 -9.41 21.52 12.94
CA MET A 151 -9.69 21.78 14.36
C MET A 151 -10.06 23.21 14.64
N ALA A 152 -9.44 24.18 13.99
CA ALA A 152 -9.88 25.57 14.10
C ALA A 152 -11.35 25.69 13.67
N LYS A 153 -11.77 24.98 12.62
CA LYS A 153 -13.16 24.87 12.17
C LYS A 153 -14.03 24.09 13.16
N ALA A 154 -13.60 22.90 13.60
CA ALA A 154 -14.34 22.08 14.57
C ALA A 154 -14.56 22.84 15.89
N LEU A 155 -13.51 23.45 16.44
CA LEU A 155 -13.57 24.31 17.64
C LEU A 155 -14.44 25.55 17.42
N LYS A 156 -14.33 26.24 16.27
CA LYS A 156 -15.25 27.35 15.91
C LYS A 156 -16.71 26.92 15.90
N GLU A 157 -16.96 25.69 15.52
CA GLU A 157 -18.28 25.08 15.43
C GLU A 157 -18.69 24.35 16.73
N GLY A 158 -17.90 24.45 17.81
CA GLY A 158 -18.18 23.79 19.10
C GLY A 158 -18.10 22.26 19.08
N ARG A 159 -17.42 21.69 18.08
CA ARG A 159 -17.22 20.24 17.90
C ARG A 159 -15.87 19.80 18.46
N ASP A 160 -15.82 18.60 19.04
CA ASP A 160 -14.59 17.94 19.48
C ASP A 160 -13.74 17.54 18.25
N PRO A 161 -12.52 18.07 18.08
CA PRO A 161 -11.64 17.74 16.96
C PRO A 161 -11.22 16.27 16.91
N LYS A 162 -11.17 15.58 18.06
CA LYS A 162 -10.89 14.13 18.12
C LYS A 162 -12.06 13.31 17.59
N LYS A 163 -13.25 13.91 17.45
CA LYS A 163 -14.41 13.33 16.77
C LYS A 163 -14.52 13.78 15.31
N ASP A 164 -13.58 14.60 14.83
CA ASP A 164 -13.56 14.98 13.43
C ASP A 164 -13.19 13.78 12.56
N ARG A 165 -13.98 13.56 11.51
CA ARG A 165 -13.87 12.37 10.65
C ARG A 165 -12.54 12.32 9.90
N GLY A 166 -11.94 13.47 9.59
CA GLY A 166 -10.61 13.52 8.98
C GLY A 166 -9.53 13.07 9.96
N TYR A 167 -9.59 13.53 11.21
CA TYR A 167 -8.63 13.09 12.23
C TYR A 167 -8.71 11.58 12.48
N MET A 168 -9.93 11.05 12.64
CA MET A 168 -10.13 9.62 12.87
C MET A 168 -9.60 8.76 11.72
N THR A 169 -9.80 9.18 10.47
CA THR A 169 -9.26 8.47 9.31
C THR A 169 -7.73 8.59 9.22
N TRP A 170 -7.13 9.73 9.58
CA TRP A 170 -5.66 9.86 9.65
C TRP A 170 -5.05 8.91 10.70
N VAL A 171 -5.61 8.87 11.91
CA VAL A 171 -5.17 7.96 12.98
C VAL A 171 -5.38 6.49 12.57
N SER A 172 -6.51 6.19 11.93
CA SER A 172 -6.79 4.88 11.36
C SER A 172 -5.70 4.49 10.38
N LYS A 173 -5.46 5.28 9.34
CA LYS A 173 -4.45 4.97 8.30
C LYS A 173 -3.05 4.77 8.87
N ARG A 174 -2.66 5.55 9.89
CA ARG A 174 -1.39 5.31 10.60
C ARG A 174 -1.34 3.92 11.23
N ARG A 175 -2.40 3.47 11.91
CA ARG A 175 -2.46 2.12 12.49
C ARG A 175 -2.38 1.01 11.46
N TYR A 176 -2.97 1.19 10.27
CA TYR A 176 -2.87 0.21 9.18
C TYR A 176 -1.46 0.20 8.60
N ALA A 177 -0.81 1.36 8.46
CA ALA A 177 0.60 1.43 8.07
C ALA A 177 1.50 0.71 9.07
N GLU A 178 1.36 0.99 10.38
CA GLU A 178 2.06 0.29 11.46
C GLU A 178 1.82 -1.24 11.40
N GLY A 179 0.57 -1.66 11.17
CA GLY A 179 0.20 -3.07 11.03
C GLY A 179 0.89 -3.76 9.85
N ILE A 180 0.92 -3.13 8.67
CA ILE A 180 1.62 -3.65 7.49
C ILE A 180 3.12 -3.78 7.76
N MET A 181 3.75 -2.80 8.41
CA MET A 181 5.17 -2.86 8.73
C MET A 181 5.48 -3.96 9.75
N SER A 182 4.58 -4.19 10.72
CA SER A 182 4.69 -5.33 11.63
C SER A 182 4.61 -6.66 10.88
N ILE A 183 3.63 -6.80 9.98
CA ILE A 183 3.48 -8.02 9.16
C ILE A 183 4.71 -8.25 8.29
N ALA A 184 5.25 -7.21 7.64
CA ALA A 184 6.46 -7.35 6.83
C ALA A 184 7.63 -7.90 7.65
N LYS A 185 7.77 -7.47 8.92
CA LYS A 185 8.79 -7.97 9.85
C LYS A 185 8.58 -9.44 10.22
N GLU A 186 7.33 -9.90 10.37
CA GLU A 186 7.01 -11.31 10.63
C GLU A 186 7.58 -12.25 9.55
N TYR A 187 7.67 -11.79 8.30
CA TYR A 187 8.19 -12.57 7.17
C TYR A 187 9.63 -12.20 6.77
N GLU A 188 10.36 -11.43 7.58
CA GLU A 188 11.73 -10.99 7.25
C GLU A 188 12.68 -12.18 7.01
N GLU A 189 12.55 -13.25 7.79
CA GLU A 189 13.37 -14.46 7.68
C GLU A 189 13.22 -15.18 6.33
N THR A 190 12.11 -14.94 5.61
CA THR A 190 11.92 -15.47 4.26
C THR A 190 12.92 -14.89 3.26
N GLY A 191 13.48 -13.69 3.54
CA GLY A 191 14.28 -12.90 2.60
C GLY A 191 13.54 -12.50 1.32
N ARG A 192 12.21 -12.66 1.29
CA ARG A 192 11.36 -12.43 0.12
C ARG A 192 10.32 -11.34 0.33
N VAL A 193 9.97 -11.01 1.57
CA VAL A 193 8.96 -10.00 1.90
C VAL A 193 9.64 -8.77 2.48
N VAL A 194 9.27 -7.59 2.01
CA VAL A 194 9.73 -6.31 2.58
C VAL A 194 8.54 -5.36 2.73
N GLY A 195 8.60 -4.49 3.73
CA GLY A 195 7.65 -3.39 3.91
C GLY A 195 8.20 -2.09 3.32
N LEU A 196 7.39 -1.40 2.52
CA LEU A 196 7.63 -0.03 2.09
C LEU A 196 6.74 0.90 2.91
N ASP A 197 7.34 1.63 3.85
CA ASP A 197 6.65 2.62 4.68
C ASP A 197 6.36 3.92 3.90
N TYR A 198 5.47 3.80 2.92
CA TYR A 198 5.05 4.90 2.05
C TYR A 198 4.29 5.98 2.83
N TRP A 199 3.49 5.60 3.83
CA TRP A 199 2.84 6.52 4.76
C TRP A 199 3.86 7.46 5.39
N ARG A 200 4.92 6.93 6.02
CA ARG A 200 5.95 7.74 6.66
C ARG A 200 6.73 8.56 5.65
N ALA A 201 7.06 7.98 4.49
CA ALA A 201 7.77 8.72 3.43
C ALA A 201 7.00 9.98 3.00
N LEU A 202 5.67 9.89 2.85
CA LEU A 202 4.82 11.03 2.50
C LEU A 202 4.70 12.05 3.62
N VAL A 203 4.59 11.59 4.87
CA VAL A 203 4.55 12.49 6.04
C VAL A 203 5.87 13.25 6.18
N ASP A 204 7.01 12.56 6.06
CA ASP A 204 8.34 13.17 6.15
C ASP A 204 8.57 14.16 5.00
N ALA A 205 8.16 13.84 3.77
CA ALA A 205 8.22 14.75 2.63
C ALA A 205 7.37 16.01 2.86
N GLY A 206 6.13 15.84 3.35
CA GLY A 206 5.25 16.96 3.67
C GLY A 206 5.81 17.88 4.76
N LEU A 207 6.51 17.33 5.76
CA LEU A 207 7.19 18.11 6.80
C LEU A 207 8.44 18.84 6.27
N GLU A 208 9.17 18.24 5.34
CA GLU A 208 10.34 18.84 4.71
C GLU A 208 9.97 20.05 3.85
N GLU A 209 8.92 19.95 3.02
CA GLU A 209 8.41 21.07 2.22
C GLU A 209 8.01 22.29 3.09
N GLN A 210 7.67 22.04 4.36
CA GLN A 210 7.32 23.07 5.35
C GLN A 210 8.51 23.60 6.15
N GLY A 211 9.73 23.14 5.87
CA GLY A 211 10.94 23.55 6.61
C GLY A 211 11.06 22.97 8.03
N ARG A 212 10.35 21.86 8.33
CA ARG A 212 10.24 21.27 9.68
C ARG A 212 10.98 19.95 9.84
N LYS A 213 11.99 19.73 8.99
CA LYS A 213 12.82 18.52 8.97
C LYS A 213 13.42 18.23 10.36
N GLY A 214 13.23 17.00 10.87
CA GLY A 214 13.84 16.54 12.11
C GLY A 214 13.07 16.84 13.41
N MET A 215 11.88 17.45 13.37
CA MET A 215 11.05 17.65 14.58
C MET A 215 10.66 16.34 15.27
N TRP A 216 10.67 15.20 14.56
CA TRP A 216 10.47 13.86 15.10
C TRP A 216 11.49 13.43 16.17
N MET A 217 12.75 13.89 16.10
CA MET A 217 13.79 13.48 17.06
C MET A 217 13.63 14.14 18.44
N ARG A 218 12.85 15.22 18.55
CA ARG A 218 12.57 15.91 19.83
C ARG A 218 11.44 15.27 20.63
N ILE A 219 10.73 14.30 20.07
CA ILE A 219 9.46 13.77 20.60
C ILE A 219 9.58 12.36 21.18
N GLY A 220 10.80 11.91 21.53
CA GLY A 220 10.99 10.70 22.34
C GLY A 220 10.71 9.36 21.64
N PHE A 221 10.61 9.31 20.31
CA PHE A 221 10.55 8.05 19.58
C PHE A 221 11.97 7.48 19.39
N GLN A 222 12.38 6.58 20.29
CA GLN A 222 13.51 5.70 20.01
C GLN A 222 13.09 4.76 18.87
N GLY A 223 13.80 4.87 17.75
CA GLY A 223 13.64 3.96 16.63
C GLY A 223 13.82 2.52 17.12
N VAL A 224 12.86 1.67 16.76
CA VAL A 224 13.10 0.23 16.73
C VAL A 224 14.06 0.01 15.57
N GLY A 225 15.34 -0.10 15.91
CA GLY A 225 16.35 -0.67 15.03
C GLY A 225 16.20 -2.18 14.90
#